data_AF-A0A7K4SKE3-F1
#
_entry.id   AF-A0A7K4SKE3-F1
#
_cell.length_a   1.000
_cell.length_b   1.000
_cell.length_c   1.000
_cell.angle_alpha   90.00
_cell.angle_beta   90.00
_cell.angle_gamma   90.00
#
_symmetry.space_group_name_H-M   'P 1'
#
loop_
_entity.id
_entity.type
_entity.pdbx_description
1 polymer ?
#
loop_
_entity_poly.entity_id
_entity_poly.type
_entity_poly.pdbx_seq_one_letter_code
_entity_poly.pdbx_strand_id
1 'polypeptide(L)'
;VAKKLGLKMNEVDFYEPFMDEPVHIPDKPYTEEELVEFVKEHKRATLRKLRPEDMFETWEDDMEGIHIVAFAEEDDPDGFEFLEILKQVARDNTDNPDLSIVWIDPDDFPLLITYWEKTFKIDLFRPQIGVVNVTDADSIWMEIRDDDDLPTAEELEDWIEDVLSGKINTEDDDDDDDDDDDDDDDDDDDDDDDNDDDDDDDDD
;
A
#
# COMPACT_ATOMS: atom_id res chain seq x y z
N VAL A 1 21.27 -18.49 28.62
CA VAL A 1 20.37 -17.74 27.71
C VAL A 1 20.94 -16.35 27.46
N ALA A 2 21.04 -15.46 28.46
CA ALA A 2 21.62 -14.11 28.32
C ALA A 2 22.90 -14.01 27.47
N LYS A 3 23.93 -14.85 27.73
CA LYS A 3 25.16 -14.86 26.92
C LYS A 3 24.95 -15.12 25.42
N LYS A 4 23.93 -15.90 25.04
CA LYS A 4 23.60 -16.15 23.62
C LYS A 4 22.90 -14.95 22.98
N LEU A 5 22.20 -14.15 23.78
CA LEU A 5 21.47 -12.95 23.37
C LEU A 5 22.31 -11.67 23.55
N GLY A 6 23.61 -11.75 23.85
CA GLY A 6 24.44 -10.57 24.09
C GLY A 6 24.18 -9.79 25.41
N LEU A 7 23.09 -10.09 26.11
CA LEU A 7 22.62 -9.36 27.29
C LEU A 7 23.55 -9.41 28.51
N LYS A 8 23.77 -8.25 29.13
CA LYS A 8 24.36 -8.06 30.46
C LYS A 8 23.28 -8.05 31.55
N MET A 9 23.71 -7.99 32.81
CA MET A 9 22.79 -7.89 33.96
C MET A 9 21.97 -6.60 33.88
N ASN A 10 20.65 -6.72 34.07
CA ASN A 10 19.67 -5.63 34.01
C ASN A 10 19.67 -4.86 32.68
N GLU A 11 19.98 -5.54 31.58
CA GLU A 11 19.88 -5.00 30.22
C GLU A 11 18.59 -5.52 29.59
N VAL A 12 17.91 -4.64 28.86
CA VAL A 12 16.70 -4.97 28.11
C VAL A 12 16.94 -4.60 26.65
N ASP A 13 16.69 -5.57 25.78
CA ASP A 13 16.76 -5.43 24.34
C ASP A 13 15.32 -5.30 23.81
N PHE A 14 15.09 -4.27 23.01
CA PHE A 14 13.85 -4.08 22.27
C PHE A 14 14.05 -4.58 20.84
N TYR A 15 13.16 -5.47 20.38
CA TYR A 15 13.19 -5.99 19.02
C TYR A 15 12.03 -5.40 18.26
N GLU A 16 12.33 -4.50 17.33
CA GLU A 16 11.36 -4.05 16.34
C GLU A 16 11.01 -5.22 15.40
N PRO A 17 9.72 -5.37 15.00
CA PRO A 17 9.33 -6.36 14.01
C PRO A 17 10.22 -6.32 12.76
N PHE A 18 10.61 -7.50 12.28
CA PHE A 18 11.40 -7.69 11.06
C PHE A 18 12.84 -7.15 11.08
N MET A 19 13.31 -6.64 12.21
CA MET A 19 14.71 -6.23 12.41
C MET A 19 15.56 -7.37 12.97
N ASP A 20 16.78 -7.52 12.46
CA ASP A 20 17.70 -8.58 12.88
C ASP A 20 18.41 -8.24 14.20
N GLU A 21 18.71 -6.95 14.41
CA GLU A 21 19.43 -6.44 15.57
C GLU A 21 18.48 -5.70 16.52
N PRO A 22 18.60 -5.89 17.85
CA PRO A 22 17.79 -5.16 18.81
C PRO A 22 18.32 -3.75 19.07
N VAL A 23 17.45 -2.88 19.58
CA VAL A 23 17.83 -1.63 20.22
C VAL A 23 18.00 -1.85 21.72
N HIS A 24 19.17 -1.51 22.25
CA HIS A 24 19.42 -1.55 23.69
C HIS A 24 18.75 -0.35 24.38
N ILE A 25 17.87 -0.62 25.35
CA ILE A 25 17.23 0.46 26.12
C ILE A 25 18.30 1.18 26.96
N PRO A 26 18.49 2.50 26.81
CA PRO A 26 19.54 3.25 27.49
C PRO A 26 19.26 3.45 28.99
N ASP A 27 20.29 3.89 29.73
CA ASP A 27 20.16 4.41 31.10
C ASP A 27 19.67 3.44 32.21
N LYS A 28 20.16 2.19 32.20
CA LYS A 28 19.94 1.25 33.32
C LYS A 28 20.46 1.76 34.68
N PRO A 29 19.79 1.43 35.81
CA PRO A 29 18.60 0.57 35.93
C PRO A 29 17.29 1.28 35.59
N TYR A 30 16.39 0.56 34.92
CA TYR A 30 15.12 1.08 34.45
C TYR A 30 14.03 1.08 35.54
N THR A 31 13.20 2.11 35.53
CA THR A 31 11.87 2.16 36.15
C THR A 31 10.82 1.56 35.22
N GLU A 32 9.62 1.29 35.75
CA GLU A 32 8.48 0.88 34.92
C GLU A 32 8.11 1.98 33.93
N GLU A 33 8.12 3.25 34.37
CA GLU A 33 7.79 4.38 33.52
C GLU A 33 8.75 4.53 32.34
N GLU A 34 10.08 4.40 32.56
CA GLU A 34 11.09 4.49 31.49
C GLU A 34 10.92 3.39 30.43
N LEU A 35 10.58 2.16 30.84
CA LEU A 35 10.33 1.08 29.89
C LEU A 35 9.04 1.32 29.09
N VAL A 36 7.99 1.82 29.73
CA VAL A 36 6.72 2.14 29.07
C VAL A 36 6.89 3.30 28.09
N GLU A 37 7.67 4.32 28.45
CA GLU A 37 7.98 5.46 27.58
C GLU A 37 8.77 5.02 26.35
N PHE A 38 9.82 4.21 26.54
CA PHE A 38 10.61 3.66 25.43
C PHE A 38 9.75 2.83 24.46
N VAL A 39 8.91 1.93 24.98
CA VAL A 39 8.03 1.10 24.13
C VAL A 39 6.99 1.94 23.40
N LYS A 40 6.50 3.04 23.99
CA LYS A 40 5.56 3.95 23.33
C LYS A 40 6.23 4.76 22.23
N GLU A 41 7.45 5.22 22.46
CA GLU A 41 8.25 5.96 21.48
C GLU A 41 8.57 5.09 20.26
N HIS A 42 8.85 3.80 20.47
CA HIS A 42 9.18 2.83 19.41
C HIS A 42 7.99 1.93 19.05
N LYS A 43 6.75 2.38 19.32
CA LYS A 43 5.54 1.56 19.09
C LYS A 43 5.31 1.30 17.60
N ARG A 44 5.57 2.30 16.77
CA ARG A 44 5.39 2.24 15.32
C ARG A 44 6.66 1.69 14.69
N ALA A 45 6.57 0.49 14.13
CA ALA A 45 7.65 -0.12 13.38
C ALA A 45 7.64 0.35 11.92
N THR A 46 8.80 0.24 11.28
CA THR A 46 9.02 0.56 9.87
C THR A 46 8.24 -0.40 8.97
N LEU A 47 8.18 -1.68 9.32
CA LEU A 47 7.32 -2.68 8.69
C LEU A 47 6.41 -3.33 9.75
N ARG A 48 5.10 -3.29 9.51
CA ARG A 48 4.07 -3.78 10.43
C ARG A 48 3.18 -4.79 9.72
N LYS A 49 2.96 -5.97 10.30
CA LYS A 49 1.93 -6.90 9.79
C LYS A 49 0.57 -6.46 10.32
N LEU A 50 -0.41 -6.29 9.42
CA LEU A 50 -1.81 -6.12 9.81
C LEU A 50 -2.33 -7.45 10.34
N ARG A 51 -2.84 -7.49 11.57
CA ARG A 51 -3.37 -8.73 12.16
C ARG A 51 -4.85 -8.58 12.51
N PRO A 52 -5.65 -9.65 12.45
CA PRO A 52 -7.08 -9.57 12.80
C PRO A 52 -7.36 -9.06 14.22
N GLU A 53 -6.42 -9.26 15.15
CA GLU A 53 -6.53 -8.87 16.56
C GLU A 53 -6.36 -7.36 16.83
N ASP A 54 -5.65 -6.65 15.95
CA ASP A 54 -5.33 -5.22 16.10
C ASP A 54 -5.50 -4.42 14.80
N MET A 55 -6.24 -4.95 13.81
CA MET A 55 -6.38 -4.33 12.49
C MET A 55 -6.87 -2.89 12.54
N PHE A 56 -7.83 -2.58 13.42
CA PHE A 56 -8.36 -1.22 13.55
C PHE A 56 -7.35 -0.28 14.20
N GLU A 57 -6.59 -0.75 15.18
CA GLU A 57 -5.56 0.06 15.84
C GLU A 57 -4.41 0.38 14.88
N THR A 58 -4.00 -0.60 14.07
CA THR A 58 -2.96 -0.40 13.05
C THR A 58 -3.45 0.53 11.93
N TRP A 59 -4.71 0.39 11.50
CA TRP A 59 -5.28 1.20 10.42
C TRP A 59 -5.63 2.63 10.85
N GLU A 60 -6.03 2.86 12.10
CA GLU A 60 -6.25 4.20 12.66
C GLU A 60 -4.93 4.94 12.99
N ASP A 61 -3.79 4.24 12.98
CA ASP A 61 -2.46 4.80 13.20
C ASP A 61 -1.79 5.19 11.88
N ASP A 62 -2.46 6.06 11.12
CA ASP A 62 -2.02 6.61 9.84
C ASP A 62 -0.86 7.61 9.99
N MET A 63 -0.22 7.90 8.84
CA MET A 63 0.79 8.94 8.72
C MET A 63 0.29 10.00 7.76
N GLU A 64 -0.05 11.17 8.30
CA GLU A 64 -0.53 12.32 7.51
C GLU A 64 -1.76 12.00 6.63
N GLY A 65 -2.63 11.08 7.06
CA GLY A 65 -3.83 10.67 6.32
C GLY A 65 -3.61 9.54 5.31
N ILE A 66 -2.40 8.97 5.22
CA ILE A 66 -2.09 7.88 4.29
C ILE A 66 -1.47 6.66 5.00
N HIS A 67 -1.58 5.51 4.33
CA HIS A 67 -0.79 4.31 4.61
C HIS A 67 -0.05 3.87 3.36
N ILE A 68 1.22 3.48 3.51
CA ILE A 68 1.89 2.64 2.51
C ILE A 68 1.49 1.19 2.82
N VAL A 69 0.77 0.55 1.90
CA VAL A 69 0.21 -0.79 2.07
C VAL A 69 0.89 -1.74 1.10
N ALA A 70 1.34 -2.89 1.60
CA ALA A 70 1.87 -3.97 0.78
C ALA A 70 1.06 -5.26 0.97
N PHE A 71 0.57 -5.84 -0.12
CA PHE A 71 -0.05 -7.17 -0.11
C PHE A 71 0.96 -8.22 -0.56
N ALA A 72 1.13 -9.26 0.25
CA ALA A 72 1.95 -10.43 -0.09
C ALA A 72 1.54 -11.64 0.74
N GLU A 73 1.27 -12.77 0.09
CA GLU A 73 1.01 -14.04 0.75
C GLU A 73 2.34 -14.68 1.20
N GLU A 74 2.52 -14.95 2.49
CA GLU A 74 3.79 -15.49 3.01
C GLU A 74 4.07 -16.92 2.52
N ASP A 75 3.03 -17.69 2.25
CA ASP A 75 3.10 -19.09 1.83
C ASP A 75 3.25 -19.27 0.31
N ASP A 76 3.05 -18.20 -0.49
CA ASP A 76 3.28 -18.16 -1.93
C ASP A 76 4.76 -17.81 -2.25
N PRO A 77 5.42 -18.46 -3.23
CA PRO A 77 6.82 -18.18 -3.55
C PRO A 77 7.11 -16.72 -3.91
N ASP A 78 6.23 -16.08 -4.68
CA ASP A 78 6.42 -14.73 -5.19
C ASP A 78 6.09 -13.72 -4.07
N GLY A 79 5.05 -14.00 -3.29
CA GLY A 79 4.73 -13.27 -2.06
C GLY A 79 5.86 -13.32 -1.02
N PHE A 80 6.49 -14.49 -0.84
CA PHE A 80 7.64 -14.64 0.06
C PHE A 80 8.86 -13.85 -0.44
N GLU A 81 9.17 -13.90 -1.73
CA GLU A 81 10.29 -13.14 -2.31
C GLU A 81 10.08 -11.63 -2.16
N PHE A 82 8.88 -11.15 -2.47
CA PHE A 82 8.52 -9.75 -2.27
C PHE A 82 8.58 -9.32 -0.80
N LEU A 83 8.14 -10.18 0.12
CA LEU A 83 8.24 -9.92 1.55
C LEU A 83 9.71 -9.79 2.03
N GLU A 84 10.63 -10.58 1.48
CA GLU A 84 12.06 -10.42 1.80
C GLU A 84 12.63 -9.09 1.28
N ILE A 85 12.15 -8.61 0.13
CA ILE A 85 12.49 -7.28 -0.40
C ILE A 85 11.95 -6.18 0.55
N LEU A 86 10.68 -6.28 0.97
CA LEU A 86 10.08 -5.35 1.95
C LEU A 86 10.87 -5.29 3.26
N LYS A 87 11.28 -6.45 3.79
CA LYS A 87 12.10 -6.52 5.00
C LYS A 87 13.46 -5.86 4.80
N GLN A 88 14.07 -6.02 3.62
CA GLN A 88 15.33 -5.36 3.31
C GLN A 88 15.18 -3.83 3.29
N VAL A 89 14.19 -3.31 2.56
CA VAL A 89 13.91 -1.87 2.49
C VAL A 89 13.60 -1.30 3.87
N ALA A 90 12.79 -2.00 4.67
CA ALA A 90 12.48 -1.58 6.03
C ALA A 90 13.72 -1.54 6.93
N ARG A 91 14.64 -2.50 6.83
CA ARG A 91 15.89 -2.49 7.60
C ARG A 91 16.80 -1.33 7.19
N ASP A 92 16.90 -1.07 5.89
CA ASP A 92 17.75 0.01 5.37
C ASP A 92 17.21 1.40 5.75
N ASN A 93 15.89 1.51 5.98
CA ASN A 93 15.19 2.74 6.31
C ASN A 93 14.64 2.79 7.76
N THR A 94 15.11 1.92 8.66
CA THR A 94 14.56 1.79 10.02
C THR A 94 14.69 3.05 10.89
N ASP A 95 15.62 3.94 10.54
CA ASP A 95 15.84 5.20 11.25
C ASP A 95 14.96 6.35 10.72
N ASN A 96 14.14 6.11 9.69
CA ASN A 96 13.23 7.09 9.11
C ASN A 96 11.87 7.08 9.85
N PRO A 97 11.58 8.08 10.70
CA PRO A 97 10.34 8.11 11.49
C PRO A 97 9.08 8.36 10.65
N ASP A 98 9.26 8.84 9.42
CA ASP A 98 8.20 9.16 8.48
C ASP A 98 7.86 7.95 7.58
N LEU A 99 8.56 6.81 7.74
CA LEU A 99 8.29 5.58 7.02
C LEU A 99 7.59 4.54 7.92
N SER A 100 6.46 4.05 7.45
CA SER A 100 5.79 2.89 8.02
C SER A 100 4.96 2.19 6.95
N ILE A 101 5.31 0.93 6.70
CA ILE A 101 4.68 0.06 5.71
C ILE A 101 3.78 -0.93 6.45
N VAL A 102 2.52 -1.01 6.04
CA VAL A 102 1.56 -2.01 6.51
C VAL A 102 1.55 -3.18 5.54
N TRP A 103 2.20 -4.28 5.92
CA TRP A 103 2.10 -5.54 5.21
C TRP A 103 0.80 -6.27 5.59
N ILE A 104 0.04 -6.64 4.57
CA ILE A 104 -1.18 -7.43 4.69
C ILE A 104 -0.96 -8.75 3.96
N ASP A 105 -1.15 -9.83 4.69
CA ASP A 105 -1.26 -11.16 4.12
C ASP A 105 -2.75 -11.40 3.76
N PRO A 106 -3.12 -11.52 2.47
CA PRO A 106 -4.52 -11.67 2.06
C PRO A 106 -5.21 -12.88 2.73
N ASP A 107 -4.45 -13.93 3.01
CA ASP A 107 -4.93 -15.17 3.61
C ASP A 107 -5.40 -15.00 5.08
N ASP A 108 -4.89 -13.99 5.78
CA ASP A 108 -5.36 -13.62 7.12
C ASP A 108 -6.76 -12.96 7.08
N PHE A 109 -7.19 -12.47 5.90
CA PHE A 109 -8.42 -11.70 5.72
C PHE A 109 -9.25 -12.16 4.49
N PRO A 110 -9.66 -13.43 4.40
CA PRO A 110 -10.32 -13.98 3.21
C PRO A 110 -11.66 -13.32 2.86
N LEU A 111 -12.30 -12.65 3.83
CA LEU A 111 -13.55 -11.92 3.62
C LEU A 111 -13.35 -10.51 3.04
N LEU A 112 -12.12 -9.98 3.07
CA LEU A 112 -11.79 -8.63 2.59
C LEU A 112 -11.14 -8.65 1.21
N ILE A 113 -10.63 -9.78 0.73
CA ILE A 113 -9.98 -9.92 -0.59
C ILE A 113 -10.84 -9.29 -1.70
N THR A 114 -12.08 -9.75 -1.87
CA THR A 114 -12.99 -9.23 -2.92
C THR A 114 -13.31 -7.75 -2.74
N TYR A 115 -13.28 -7.24 -1.51
CA TYR A 115 -13.49 -5.82 -1.25
C TYR A 115 -12.27 -5.01 -1.71
N TRP A 116 -11.06 -5.43 -1.35
CA TRP A 116 -9.82 -4.76 -1.73
C TRP A 116 -9.58 -4.78 -3.25
N GLU A 117 -9.70 -5.94 -3.90
CA GLU A 117 -9.58 -6.05 -5.36
C GLU A 117 -10.54 -5.11 -6.09
N LYS A 118 -11.78 -5.00 -5.59
CA LYS A 118 -12.78 -4.12 -6.20
C LYS A 118 -12.51 -2.64 -5.93
N THR A 119 -12.09 -2.31 -4.71
CA THR A 119 -11.89 -0.92 -4.27
C THR A 119 -10.64 -0.34 -4.90
N PHE A 120 -9.53 -1.08 -4.83
CA PHE A 120 -8.22 -0.65 -5.28
C PHE A 120 -7.91 -1.04 -6.73
N LYS A 121 -8.80 -1.83 -7.37
CA LYS A 121 -8.65 -2.32 -8.76
C LYS A 121 -7.34 -3.10 -8.98
N ILE A 122 -6.88 -3.81 -7.96
CA ILE A 122 -5.66 -4.65 -7.96
C ILE A 122 -6.01 -6.14 -8.00
N ASP A 123 -5.02 -6.96 -8.34
CA ASP A 123 -5.09 -8.43 -8.26
C ASP A 123 -4.29 -8.91 -7.04
N LEU A 124 -4.98 -9.44 -6.03
CA LEU A 124 -4.36 -9.92 -4.79
C LEU A 124 -3.78 -11.33 -4.88
N PHE A 125 -3.89 -11.99 -6.04
CA PHE A 125 -3.10 -13.20 -6.34
C PHE A 125 -1.63 -12.88 -6.61
N ARG A 126 -1.27 -11.61 -6.69
CA ARG A 126 0.09 -11.12 -6.95
C ARG A 126 0.52 -10.17 -5.84
N PRO A 127 1.84 -10.04 -5.59
CA PRO A 127 2.34 -9.01 -4.70
C PRO A 127 1.97 -7.61 -5.18
N GLN A 128 1.55 -6.74 -4.27
CA GLN A 128 1.18 -5.36 -4.56
C GLN A 128 1.81 -4.44 -3.51
N ILE A 129 2.16 -3.21 -3.91
CA ILE A 129 2.44 -2.13 -2.96
C ILE A 129 1.88 -0.81 -3.48
N GLY A 130 1.30 -0.04 -2.58
CA GLY A 130 0.59 1.19 -2.91
C GLY A 130 0.46 2.13 -1.73
N VAL A 131 -0.06 3.32 -2.03
CA VAL A 131 -0.48 4.32 -1.05
C VAL A 131 -1.99 4.31 -0.99
N VAL A 132 -2.56 4.31 0.22
CA VAL A 132 -4.00 4.39 0.44
C VAL A 132 -4.31 5.60 1.32
N ASN A 133 -5.20 6.48 0.84
CA ASN A 133 -5.74 7.57 1.62
C ASN A 133 -6.84 7.03 2.55
N VAL A 134 -6.72 7.29 3.86
CA VAL A 134 -7.64 6.73 4.86
C VAL A 134 -9.01 7.41 4.88
N THR A 135 -9.14 8.58 4.23
CA THR A 135 -10.35 9.41 4.28
C THR A 135 -11.42 8.94 3.31
N ASP A 136 -11.02 8.60 2.09
CA ASP A 136 -11.89 8.23 0.97
C ASP A 136 -11.55 6.86 0.34
N ALA A 137 -10.49 6.21 0.81
CA ALA A 137 -9.96 4.95 0.28
C ALA A 137 -9.46 5.06 -1.16
N ASP A 138 -9.08 6.26 -1.60
CA ASP A 138 -8.36 6.44 -2.85
C ASP A 138 -6.94 5.87 -2.75
N SER A 139 -6.38 5.40 -3.88
CA SER A 139 -5.14 4.65 -3.85
C SER A 139 -4.36 4.64 -5.16
N ILE A 140 -3.03 4.69 -5.04
CA ILE A 140 -2.07 4.51 -6.14
C ILE A 140 -1.20 3.29 -5.86
N TRP A 141 -0.95 2.48 -6.88
CA TRP A 141 -0.19 1.24 -6.76
C TRP A 141 1.03 1.26 -7.69
N MET A 142 2.15 0.70 -7.22
CA MET A 142 3.35 0.52 -8.02
C MET A 142 3.05 -0.45 -9.19
N GLU A 143 3.47 -0.08 -10.40
CA GLU A 143 3.34 -0.96 -11.56
C GLU A 143 4.32 -2.14 -11.48
N ILE A 144 3.84 -3.28 -10.99
CA ILE A 144 4.56 -4.56 -11.04
C ILE A 144 4.02 -5.34 -12.23
N ARG A 145 4.85 -5.51 -13.25
CA ARG A 145 4.41 -6.01 -14.56
C ARG A 145 3.92 -7.45 -14.52
N ASP A 146 4.66 -8.31 -13.85
CA ASP A 146 4.37 -9.74 -13.70
C ASP A 146 5.17 -10.33 -12.53
N ASP A 147 4.82 -11.55 -12.13
CA ASP A 147 5.38 -12.27 -10.97
C ASP A 147 6.89 -12.55 -11.11
N ASP A 148 7.40 -12.67 -12.34
CA ASP A 148 8.82 -12.85 -12.65
C ASP A 148 9.64 -11.53 -12.59
N ASP A 149 8.97 -10.38 -12.49
CA ASP A 149 9.56 -9.03 -12.56
C ASP A 149 9.29 -8.24 -11.26
N LEU A 150 9.46 -8.89 -10.09
CA LEU A 150 9.40 -8.21 -8.79
C LEU A 150 10.45 -7.08 -8.72
N PRO A 151 10.12 -5.94 -8.08
CA PRO A 151 11.06 -4.84 -7.96
C PRO A 151 12.24 -5.23 -7.08
N THR A 152 13.40 -4.69 -7.39
CA THR A 152 14.55 -4.75 -6.48
C THR A 152 14.32 -3.86 -5.26
N ALA A 153 15.10 -4.07 -4.19
CA ALA A 153 15.03 -3.21 -3.01
C ALA A 153 15.31 -1.72 -3.34
N GLU A 154 16.23 -1.46 -4.27
CA GLU A 154 16.57 -0.10 -4.74
C GLU A 154 15.38 0.54 -5.48
N GLU A 155 14.74 -0.18 -6.39
CA GLU A 155 13.55 0.32 -7.11
C GLU A 155 12.37 0.57 -6.18
N LEU A 156 12.20 -0.28 -5.17
CA LEU A 156 11.15 -0.11 -4.16
C LEU A 156 11.43 1.07 -3.22
N GLU A 157 12.68 1.25 -2.82
CA GLU A 157 13.12 2.39 -2.02
C GLU A 157 12.91 3.71 -2.77
N ASP A 158 13.34 3.79 -4.03
CA ASP A 158 13.12 4.96 -4.89
C ASP A 158 11.63 5.32 -5.00
N TRP A 159 10.76 4.33 -5.18
CA TRP A 159 9.31 4.54 -5.24
C TRP A 159 8.74 5.06 -3.91
N ILE A 160 9.19 4.52 -2.78
CA ILE A 160 8.80 4.99 -1.45
C ILE A 160 9.30 6.42 -1.19
N GLU A 161 10.52 6.77 -1.60
CA GLU A 161 11.02 8.15 -1.49
C GLU A 161 10.16 9.14 -2.29
N ASP A 162 9.70 8.73 -3.47
CA ASP A 162 8.80 9.54 -4.29
C ASP A 162 7.42 9.72 -3.63
N VAL A 163 6.90 8.70 -2.94
CA VAL A 163 5.70 8.80 -2.09
C VAL A 163 5.92 9.77 -0.93
N LEU A 164 6.99 9.58 -0.14
CA LEU A 164 7.26 10.38 1.05
C LEU A 164 7.58 11.85 0.71
N SER A 165 8.10 12.11 -0.49
CA SER A 165 8.32 13.47 -1.00
C SER A 165 7.08 14.11 -1.62
N GLY A 166 5.97 13.37 -1.72
CA GLY A 166 4.70 13.81 -2.30
C GLY A 166 4.68 13.86 -3.83
N LYS A 167 5.73 13.33 -4.50
CA LYS A 167 5.73 13.21 -5.97
C LYS A 167 4.75 12.15 -6.46
N ILE A 168 4.53 11.13 -5.64
CA ILE A 168 3.46 10.13 -5.83
C ILE A 168 2.45 10.38 -4.71
N ASN A 169 1.24 10.78 -5.08
CA ASN A 169 0.16 11.06 -4.14
C ASN A 169 -1.18 10.77 -4.82
N THR A 170 -2.19 10.44 -4.03
CA THR A 170 -3.53 10.06 -4.52
C THR A 170 -4.31 11.23 -5.13
N GLU A 171 -3.93 12.49 -4.87
CA GLU A 171 -4.68 13.66 -5.33
C GLU A 171 -4.42 14.00 -6.82
N ASP A 172 -3.28 13.56 -7.38
CA ASP A 172 -2.89 13.85 -8.77
C ASP A 172 -3.57 12.91 -9.80
N ASP A 173 -4.24 11.84 -9.37
CA ASP A 173 -4.99 10.91 -10.25
C ASP A 173 -6.38 11.46 -10.64
N ASP A 174 -6.82 12.58 -10.05
CA ASP A 174 -8.09 13.24 -10.35
C ASP A 174 -8.02 14.21 -11.55
N ASP A 175 -6.83 14.46 -12.12
CA ASP A 175 -6.60 15.31 -13.30
C ASP A 175 -6.64 14.47 -14.61
N ASP A 176 -7.59 13.55 -14.75
CA ASP A 176 -7.90 12.93 -16.05
C ASP A 176 -8.58 13.97 -16.95
N ASP A 177 -7.88 14.33 -18.03
CA ASP A 177 -8.25 15.23 -19.11
C ASP A 177 -9.71 15.04 -19.62
N ASP A 178 -10.64 15.85 -19.09
CA ASP A 178 -11.88 16.23 -19.79
C ASP A 178 -11.55 17.20 -20.95
N ASP A 179 -10.76 16.76 -21.93
CA ASP A 179 -10.75 17.36 -23.27
C ASP A 179 -11.93 16.76 -24.07
N ASP A 180 -13.14 17.11 -23.64
CA ASP A 180 -14.32 17.10 -24.52
C ASP A 180 -14.10 18.19 -25.58
N ASP A 181 -13.39 17.84 -26.65
CA ASP A 181 -13.39 18.59 -27.91
C ASP A 181 -14.81 18.55 -28.49
N ASP A 182 -15.65 19.47 -28.01
CA ASP A 182 -16.83 20.01 -28.69
C ASP A 182 -16.36 20.70 -30.00
N ASP A 183 -16.00 19.92 -31.01
CA ASP A 183 -15.94 20.40 -32.38
C ASP A 183 -17.35 20.34 -33.00
N ASP A 184 -18.09 21.40 -32.69
CA ASP A 184 -19.13 21.96 -33.55
C ASP A 184 -18.54 22.18 -34.96
N ASP A 185 -18.86 21.30 -35.91
CA ASP A 185 -18.85 21.65 -37.33
C ASP A 185 -20.24 21.41 -37.91
N ASP A 186 -21.05 22.46 -37.80
CA ASP A 186 -22.10 22.81 -38.76
C ASP A 186 -21.50 22.77 -40.18
N ASP A 187 -22.05 21.93 -41.06
CA ASP A 187 -22.16 22.29 -42.47
C ASP A 187 -23.45 21.70 -43.05
N ASP A 188 -24.41 22.61 -43.23
CA ASP A 188 -25.54 22.52 -44.14
C ASP A 188 -25.09 21.99 -45.51
N ASP A 189 -25.86 21.07 -46.08
CA ASP A 189 -26.27 21.23 -47.49
C ASP A 189 -27.54 20.41 -47.76
N ASP A 190 -28.60 21.17 -48.03
CA ASP A 190 -29.85 20.79 -48.66
C ASP A 190 -29.60 19.92 -49.91
N ASP A 191 -30.45 18.92 -50.15
CA ASP A 191 -31.23 18.92 -51.39
C ASP A 191 -32.38 17.90 -51.31
N ASP A 192 -33.56 18.45 -51.58
CA ASP A 192 -34.83 17.81 -51.85
C ASP A 192 -34.72 16.62 -52.83
N ASP A 193 -35.58 15.62 -52.65
CA ASP A 193 -36.56 15.31 -53.70
C ASP A 193 -37.62 14.34 -53.17
N ASP A 194 -38.83 14.89 -53.08
CA ASP A 194 -40.10 14.16 -53.11
C ASP A 194 -40.07 13.08 -54.21
N ASN A 195 -40.48 11.85 -53.85
CA ASN A 195 -41.47 11.18 -54.67
C ASN A 195 -42.33 10.26 -53.80
N ASP A 196 -43.60 10.62 -53.85
CA ASP A 196 -44.79 9.90 -53.45
C ASP A 196 -44.90 8.48 -54.05
N ASP A 197 -45.92 7.81 -53.51
CA ASP A 197 -46.67 6.67 -54.05
C ASP A 197 -46.07 5.30 -53.75
N ASP A 198 -46.82 4.32 -53.28
CA ASP A 198 -48.17 4.16 -52.70
C ASP A 198 -48.28 2.63 -52.59
N ASP A 199 -49.10 2.16 -51.65
CA ASP A 199 -49.80 0.87 -51.70
C ASP A 199 -48.93 -0.41 -51.66
N ASP A 200 -49.30 -1.53 -51.04
CA ASP A 200 -50.44 -1.96 -50.23
C ASP A 200 -50.09 -3.40 -49.80
N ASP A 201 -50.93 -3.95 -48.93
CA ASP A 201 -51.20 -5.38 -48.69
C ASP A 201 -50.20 -6.11 -47.76
N ASP A 202 -50.54 -6.31 -46.49
CA ASP A 202 -51.58 -7.20 -45.91
C ASP A 202 -51.06 -8.59 -45.53
N ASP A 203 -51.34 -8.88 -44.26
CA ASP A 203 -51.75 -10.15 -43.66
C ASP A 203 -50.77 -11.33 -43.38
N ASP A 204 -50.79 -11.67 -42.09
CA ASP A 204 -50.59 -12.95 -41.37
C ASP A 204 -49.20 -13.62 -41.32
#